data_AF-A0A2P5FH48-F1
#
_entry.id   AF-A0A2P5FH48-F1
#
_cell.length_a   1.000
_cell.length_b   1.000
_cell.length_c   1.000
_cell.angle_alpha   90.00
_cell.angle_beta   90.00
_cell.angle_gamma   90.00
#
_symmetry.space_group_name_H-M   'P 1'
#
loop_
_entity.id
_entity.type
_entity.pdbx_description
1 polymer ?
#
loop_
_entity_poly.entity_id
_entity_poly.type
_entity_poly.pdbx_seq_one_letter_code
_entity_poly.pdbx_strand_id
1 'polypeptide(L)'
;MSLIGMHFNVMKDRYITSDCDAVATVFGSHHYAKNPEDAVADILKAGTDIGCGAFLYRHTLSAIEQGKVQEEDVDRALLNLFSVQLRLGLFNGDPLKGRYGGLGPQDVCNSEHKELALEAARQGIVLLKNDHNFLPLKKGVDLSLALIGPLSNNSVKLRGGYAGNWFNDLFLLCMWLLIMQVVLNQLGFGLKHVKLLCSLFSFVSALKSKFTLESISKLYLAM
;
A
#
# COMPACT_ATOMS: atom_id res chain seq x y z
N MET A 1 -24.90 18.93 -10.36
CA MET A 1 -23.73 19.30 -11.18
C MET A 1 -22.57 19.54 -10.21
N SER A 2 -21.54 18.68 -10.26
CA SER A 2 -20.53 18.53 -9.18
C SER A 2 -19.46 19.63 -9.22
N LEU A 3 -18.89 19.97 -8.05
CA LEU A 3 -17.73 20.88 -7.91
C LEU A 3 -16.58 20.49 -8.85
N ILE A 4 -16.38 19.18 -9.04
CA ILE A 4 -15.32 18.60 -9.90
C ILE A 4 -15.57 18.94 -11.37
N GLY A 5 -16.82 18.84 -11.83
CA GLY A 5 -17.19 19.10 -13.22
C GLY A 5 -17.14 20.58 -13.61
N MET A 6 -17.66 21.47 -12.76
CA MET A 6 -17.77 22.89 -13.12
C MET A 6 -16.47 23.66 -12.98
N HIS A 7 -15.69 23.40 -11.92
CA HIS A 7 -14.66 24.35 -11.51
C HIS A 7 -13.28 24.02 -12.08
N PHE A 8 -12.98 22.73 -12.24
CA PHE A 8 -11.65 22.30 -12.65
C PHE A 8 -11.57 21.86 -14.12
N ASN A 9 -12.69 21.84 -14.86
CA ASN A 9 -12.78 21.26 -16.20
C ASN A 9 -12.15 19.85 -16.28
N VAL A 10 -12.18 19.11 -15.18
CA VAL A 10 -11.52 17.80 -15.02
C VAL A 10 -12.31 16.70 -15.72
N MET A 11 -13.57 16.92 -16.08
CA MET A 11 -14.41 15.84 -16.59
C MET A 11 -14.33 15.62 -18.10
N LYS A 12 -13.74 16.54 -18.88
CA LYS A 12 -13.57 16.32 -20.31
C LYS A 12 -12.50 15.23 -20.55
N ASP A 13 -12.90 14.17 -21.26
CA ASP A 13 -12.08 13.02 -21.69
C ASP A 13 -11.45 12.18 -20.56
N ARG A 14 -11.99 12.23 -19.34
CA ARG A 14 -11.52 11.50 -18.15
C ARG A 14 -12.70 10.82 -17.47
N TYR A 15 -12.44 9.78 -16.67
CA TYR A 15 -13.48 9.06 -15.94
C TYR A 15 -13.28 9.09 -14.42
N ILE A 16 -14.36 8.92 -13.66
CA ILE A 16 -14.40 8.72 -12.22
C ILE A 16 -14.72 7.24 -11.95
N THR A 17 -13.88 6.60 -11.14
CA THR A 17 -14.17 5.28 -10.57
C THR A 17 -14.60 5.41 -9.12
N SER A 18 -15.56 4.60 -8.69
CA SER A 18 -15.85 4.42 -7.27
C SER A 18 -14.74 3.65 -6.57
N ASP A 19 -14.63 3.81 -5.25
CA ASP A 19 -13.97 2.81 -4.42
C ASP A 19 -14.73 1.48 -4.47
N CYS A 20 -14.09 0.39 -4.03
CA CYS A 20 -14.61 -0.95 -4.16
C CYS A 20 -15.84 -1.17 -3.28
N ASP A 21 -16.91 -1.62 -3.93
CA ASP A 21 -18.26 -1.78 -3.41
C ASP A 21 -18.93 -0.50 -2.89
N ALA A 22 -18.32 0.68 -3.08
CA ALA A 22 -18.88 1.95 -2.63
C ALA A 22 -20.29 2.20 -3.21
N VAL A 23 -20.54 1.83 -4.48
CA VAL A 23 -21.88 1.92 -5.07
C VAL A 23 -22.89 1.06 -4.31
N ALA A 24 -22.52 -0.16 -3.93
CA ALA A 24 -23.41 -1.05 -3.19
C ALA A 24 -23.77 -0.48 -1.82
N THR A 25 -22.82 0.22 -1.17
CA THR A 25 -23.06 0.82 0.15
C THR A 25 -24.06 1.98 0.12
N VAL A 26 -24.23 2.67 -1.02
CA VAL A 26 -25.23 3.77 -1.18
C VAL A 26 -26.64 3.26 -0.83
N PHE A 27 -26.97 2.06 -1.31
CA PHE A 27 -28.21 1.37 -0.97
C PHE A 27 -28.10 0.61 0.35
N GLY A 28 -27.09 -0.27 0.46
CA GLY A 28 -27.03 -1.29 1.50
C GLY A 28 -26.75 -0.77 2.92
N SER A 29 -25.78 0.13 3.06
CA SER A 29 -25.29 0.57 4.38
C SER A 29 -25.68 2.01 4.71
N HIS A 30 -25.70 2.87 3.70
CA HIS A 30 -26.04 4.28 3.87
C HIS A 30 -27.55 4.55 3.78
N HIS A 31 -28.32 3.61 3.22
CA HIS A 31 -29.76 3.73 3.01
C HIS A 31 -30.17 5.04 2.31
N TYR A 32 -29.28 5.55 1.45
CA TYR A 32 -29.52 6.77 0.69
C TYR A 32 -30.50 6.50 -0.45
N ALA A 33 -30.20 5.47 -1.24
CA ALA A 33 -31.09 4.98 -2.28
C ALA A 33 -32.15 4.04 -1.70
N LYS A 34 -33.37 4.06 -2.25
CA LYS A 34 -34.48 3.23 -1.77
C LYS A 34 -34.43 1.79 -2.28
N ASN A 35 -33.84 1.58 -3.46
CA ASN A 35 -33.60 0.27 -4.06
C ASN A 35 -32.27 0.30 -4.85
N PRO A 36 -31.76 -0.86 -5.29
CA PRO A 36 -30.49 -0.94 -6.02
C PRO A 36 -30.45 -0.10 -7.31
N GLU A 37 -31.54 -0.08 -8.07
CA GLU A 37 -31.61 0.65 -9.34
C GLU A 37 -31.63 2.18 -9.12
N ASP A 38 -32.21 2.65 -8.01
CA ASP A 38 -32.10 4.06 -7.59
C ASP A 38 -30.65 4.42 -7.27
N ALA A 39 -29.88 3.53 -6.62
CA ALA A 39 -28.46 3.76 -6.35
C ALA A 39 -27.65 3.86 -7.64
N VAL A 40 -27.94 3.01 -8.64
CA VAL A 40 -27.31 3.12 -9.96
C VAL A 40 -27.64 4.46 -10.62
N ALA A 41 -28.92 4.87 -10.58
CA ALA A 41 -29.33 6.14 -11.15
C ALA A 41 -28.62 7.33 -10.47
N ASP A 42 -28.58 7.33 -9.14
CA ASP A 42 -27.95 8.40 -8.36
C ASP A 42 -26.45 8.52 -8.67
N ILE A 43 -25.70 7.41 -8.70
CA ILE A 43 -24.25 7.48 -8.93
C ILE A 43 -23.91 7.84 -10.39
N LEU A 44 -24.64 7.33 -11.39
CA LEU A 44 -24.36 7.62 -12.79
C LEU A 44 -24.65 9.08 -13.10
N LYS A 45 -25.77 9.61 -12.59
CA LYS A 45 -26.14 11.02 -12.73
C LYS A 45 -25.26 11.95 -11.91
N ALA A 46 -24.68 11.47 -10.81
CA ALA A 46 -23.66 12.20 -10.05
C ALA A 46 -22.32 12.31 -10.82
N GLY A 47 -22.11 11.50 -11.86
CA GLY A 47 -20.94 11.54 -12.73
C GLY A 47 -19.91 10.44 -12.47
N THR A 48 -20.22 9.44 -11.65
CA THR A 48 -19.40 8.22 -11.58
C THR A 48 -19.55 7.46 -12.89
N ASP A 49 -18.43 7.01 -13.47
CA ASP A 49 -18.42 6.30 -14.74
C ASP A 49 -18.19 4.80 -14.57
N ILE A 50 -17.37 4.42 -13.56
CA ILE A 50 -16.97 3.04 -13.30
C ILE A 50 -17.24 2.70 -11.83
N GLY A 51 -17.81 1.53 -11.59
CA GLY A 51 -17.96 0.98 -10.25
C GLY A 51 -16.92 -0.11 -10.01
N CYS A 52 -16.09 0.01 -8.98
CA CYS A 52 -15.31 -1.13 -8.52
C CYS A 52 -16.26 -2.11 -7.80
N GLY A 53 -16.46 -3.29 -8.39
CA GLY A 53 -17.39 -4.30 -7.89
C GLY A 53 -18.47 -4.67 -8.91
N ALA A 54 -19.38 -5.56 -8.54
CA ALA A 54 -20.37 -6.12 -9.46
C ALA A 54 -21.71 -5.34 -9.49
N PHE A 55 -21.87 -4.30 -8.67
CA PHE A 55 -23.17 -3.67 -8.43
C PHE A 55 -23.75 -3.00 -9.68
N LEU A 56 -22.96 -2.20 -10.39
CA LEU A 56 -23.40 -1.58 -11.66
C LEU A 56 -23.73 -2.65 -12.70
N TYR A 57 -22.83 -3.63 -12.88
CA TYR A 57 -23.06 -4.73 -13.82
C TYR A 57 -24.39 -5.46 -13.57
N ARG A 58 -24.77 -5.67 -12.31
CA ARG A 58 -26.01 -6.39 -11.96
C ARG A 58 -27.29 -5.58 -12.12
N HIS A 59 -27.23 -4.26 -11.89
CA HIS A 59 -28.44 -3.44 -11.72
C HIS A 59 -28.65 -2.39 -12.82
N THR A 60 -27.64 -2.06 -13.63
CA THR A 60 -27.75 -1.01 -14.66
C THR A 60 -28.81 -1.32 -15.71
N LEU A 61 -28.87 -2.55 -16.23
CA LEU A 61 -29.86 -2.90 -17.25
C LEU A 61 -31.29 -2.73 -16.70
N SER A 62 -31.56 -3.23 -15.49
CA SER A 62 -32.88 -3.06 -14.88
C SER A 62 -33.20 -1.59 -14.59
N ALA A 63 -32.21 -0.79 -14.20
CA ALA A 63 -32.40 0.65 -14.01
C ALA A 63 -32.78 1.38 -15.31
N ILE A 64 -32.27 0.93 -16.47
CA ILE A 64 -32.64 1.43 -17.80
C ILE A 64 -34.07 0.99 -18.15
N GLU A 65 -34.40 -0.29 -17.98
CA GLU A 65 -35.74 -0.83 -18.26
C GLU A 65 -36.83 -0.15 -17.42
N GLN A 66 -36.49 0.26 -16.19
CA GLN A 66 -37.37 1.02 -15.30
C GLN A 66 -37.40 2.53 -15.59
N GLY A 67 -36.65 3.01 -16.59
CA GLY A 67 -36.55 4.42 -16.97
C GLY A 67 -35.83 5.32 -15.96
N LYS A 68 -35.12 4.73 -14.98
CA LYS A 68 -34.38 5.46 -13.94
C LYS A 68 -33.04 5.97 -14.46
N VAL A 69 -32.41 5.23 -15.37
CA VAL A 69 -31.17 5.56 -16.07
C VAL A 69 -31.49 5.66 -17.56
N GLN A 70 -30.91 6.64 -18.25
CA GLN A 70 -31.02 6.75 -19.70
C GLN A 70 -29.80 6.11 -20.38
N GLU A 71 -29.92 5.62 -21.61
CA GLU A 71 -28.78 5.07 -22.34
C GLU A 71 -27.65 6.10 -22.48
N GLU A 72 -27.99 7.38 -22.63
CA GLU A 72 -27.02 8.47 -22.71
C GLU A 72 -26.18 8.64 -21.43
N ASP A 73 -26.72 8.28 -20.25
CA ASP A 73 -25.95 8.29 -19.00
C ASP A 73 -24.83 7.24 -19.03
N VAL A 74 -25.09 6.10 -19.67
CA VAL A 74 -24.14 5.00 -19.85
C VAL A 74 -23.16 5.31 -20.98
N ASP A 75 -23.63 5.83 -22.11
CA ASP A 75 -22.79 6.23 -23.23
C ASP A 75 -21.75 7.28 -22.81
N ARG A 76 -22.15 8.24 -21.97
CA ARG A 76 -21.23 9.21 -21.37
C ARG A 76 -20.13 8.52 -20.57
N ALA A 77 -20.48 7.55 -19.73
CA ALA A 77 -19.52 6.79 -18.93
C ALA A 77 -18.56 5.96 -19.78
N LEU A 78 -19.08 5.29 -20.82
CA LEU A 78 -18.31 4.52 -21.78
C LEU A 78 -17.37 5.41 -22.59
N LEU A 79 -17.85 6.55 -23.09
CA LEU A 79 -17.04 7.52 -23.82
C LEU A 79 -15.86 7.99 -22.97
N ASN A 80 -16.08 8.29 -21.69
CA ASN A 80 -15.03 8.68 -20.76
C ASN A 80 -13.99 7.57 -20.53
N LEU A 81 -14.46 6.33 -20.31
CA LEU A 81 -13.60 5.16 -20.14
C LEU A 81 -12.73 4.92 -21.39
N PHE A 82 -13.35 4.83 -22.57
CA PHE A 82 -12.62 4.57 -23.81
C PHE A 82 -11.72 5.73 -24.22
N SER A 83 -12.08 6.98 -23.92
CA SER A 83 -11.19 8.13 -24.14
C SER A 83 -9.87 8.01 -23.36
N VAL A 84 -9.90 7.50 -22.13
CA VAL A 84 -8.68 7.21 -21.37
C VAL A 84 -7.90 6.05 -22.00
N GLN A 85 -8.57 4.95 -22.35
CA GLN A 85 -7.91 3.78 -22.94
C GLN A 85 -7.27 4.08 -24.31
N LEU A 86 -7.91 4.91 -25.13
CA LEU A 86 -7.36 5.39 -26.40
C LEU A 86 -6.10 6.24 -26.18
N ARG A 87 -6.10 7.12 -25.17
CA ARG A 87 -4.89 7.91 -24.81
C ARG A 87 -3.76 7.05 -24.28
N LEU A 88 -4.07 5.93 -23.64
CA LEU A 88 -3.09 4.91 -23.25
C LEU A 88 -2.57 4.08 -24.44
N GLY A 89 -3.17 4.21 -25.62
CA GLY A 89 -2.77 3.52 -26.83
C GLY A 89 -3.21 2.05 -26.88
N LEU A 90 -4.18 1.64 -26.05
CA LEU A 90 -4.62 0.23 -25.98
C LEU A 90 -5.26 -0.27 -27.29
N PHE A 91 -5.70 0.64 -28.15
CA PHE A 91 -6.30 0.32 -29.46
C PHE A 91 -5.35 0.57 -30.64
N ASN A 92 -4.06 0.85 -30.40
CA ASN A 92 -3.09 1.18 -31.44
C ASN A 92 -2.42 -0.06 -32.06
N GLY A 93 -3.12 -1.20 -32.08
CA GLY A 93 -2.60 -2.47 -32.61
C GLY A 93 -1.81 -3.27 -31.58
N ASP A 94 -0.63 -3.77 -31.96
CA ASP A 94 0.21 -4.63 -31.13
C ASP A 94 0.75 -3.87 -29.90
N PRO A 95 0.37 -4.26 -28.66
CA PRO A 95 0.83 -3.60 -27.44
C PRO A 95 2.36 -3.60 -27.28
N LEU A 96 3.06 -4.60 -27.81
CA LEU A 96 4.53 -4.68 -27.76
C LEU A 96 5.20 -3.61 -28.61
N LYS A 97 4.50 -3.08 -29.61
CA LYS A 97 4.97 -1.97 -30.46
C LYS A 97 4.54 -0.60 -29.92
N GLY A 98 3.75 -0.58 -28.85
CA GLY A 98 3.31 0.64 -28.20
C GLY A 98 4.41 1.33 -27.38
N ARG A 99 4.10 2.54 -26.88
CA ARG A 99 5.02 3.38 -26.08
C ARG A 99 5.69 2.65 -24.91
N TYR A 100 4.99 1.70 -24.30
CA TYR A 100 5.45 0.95 -23.13
C TYR A 100 5.76 -0.52 -23.44
N GLY A 101 5.66 -0.95 -24.70
CA GLY A 101 5.75 -2.36 -25.09
C GLY A 101 7.13 -3.00 -24.92
N GLY A 102 8.18 -2.18 -24.86
CA GLY A 102 9.55 -2.63 -24.61
C GLY A 102 9.90 -2.88 -23.13
N LEU A 103 9.01 -2.51 -22.20
CA LEU A 103 9.25 -2.73 -20.77
C LEU A 103 9.05 -4.21 -20.42
N GLY A 104 10.01 -4.77 -19.70
CA GLY A 104 10.00 -6.17 -19.31
C GLY A 104 10.50 -6.42 -17.89
N PRO A 105 10.71 -7.70 -17.52
CA PRO A 105 11.16 -8.07 -16.17
C PRO A 105 12.48 -7.43 -15.74
N GLN A 106 13.38 -7.14 -16.69
CA GLN A 106 14.66 -6.47 -16.41
C GLN A 106 14.50 -5.01 -15.94
N ASP A 107 13.39 -4.36 -16.31
CA ASP A 107 13.08 -2.99 -15.92
C ASP A 107 12.42 -2.94 -14.52
N VAL A 108 12.05 -4.10 -13.98
CA VAL A 108 11.44 -4.22 -12.64
C VAL A 108 12.53 -4.48 -11.61
N CYS A 109 12.54 -3.68 -10.52
CA CYS A 109 13.42 -3.92 -9.36
C CYS A 109 14.94 -3.91 -9.68
N ASN A 110 15.36 -3.12 -10.67
CA ASN A 110 16.76 -2.89 -10.99
C ASN A 110 17.49 -2.11 -9.87
N SER A 111 18.82 -1.96 -9.97
CA SER A 111 19.63 -1.29 -8.95
C SER A 111 19.26 0.18 -8.72
N GLU A 112 18.91 0.89 -9.79
CA GLU A 112 18.54 2.31 -9.72
C GLU A 112 17.22 2.51 -8.97
N HIS A 113 16.21 1.68 -9.26
CA HIS A 113 14.93 1.68 -8.54
C HIS A 113 15.10 1.35 -7.05
N LYS A 114 16.03 0.44 -6.71
CA LYS A 114 16.35 0.08 -5.33
C LYS A 114 17.01 1.22 -4.57
N GLU A 115 17.99 1.90 -5.18
CA GLU A 115 18.64 3.04 -4.53
C GLU A 115 17.66 4.21 -4.36
N LEU A 116 16.79 4.48 -5.34
CA LEU A 116 15.75 5.50 -5.20
C LEU A 116 14.78 5.17 -4.06
N ALA A 117 14.33 3.92 -3.94
CA ALA A 117 13.47 3.48 -2.84
C ALA A 117 14.17 3.59 -1.47
N LEU A 118 15.46 3.26 -1.42
CA LEU A 118 16.29 3.40 -0.22
C LEU A 118 16.44 4.87 0.18
N GLU A 119 16.66 5.76 -0.78
CA GLU A 119 16.76 7.19 -0.52
C GLU A 119 15.44 7.78 -0.03
N ALA A 120 14.31 7.43 -0.65
CA ALA A 120 12.99 7.82 -0.19
C ALA A 120 12.73 7.33 1.25
N ALA A 121 13.14 6.10 1.57
CA ALA A 121 13.02 5.56 2.93
C ALA A 121 13.89 6.33 3.94
N ARG A 122 15.13 6.70 3.58
CA ARG A 122 16.03 7.50 4.43
C ARG A 122 15.43 8.88 4.74
N GLN A 123 14.89 9.55 3.72
CA GLN A 123 14.29 10.87 3.88
C GLN A 123 12.94 10.85 4.61
N GLY A 124 12.21 9.72 4.53
CA GLY A 124 10.92 9.56 5.22
C GLY A 124 11.02 9.29 6.73
N ILE A 125 12.21 8.99 7.26
CA ILE A 125 12.39 8.73 8.70
C ILE A 125 12.36 10.06 9.47
N VAL A 126 11.50 10.11 10.50
CA VAL A 126 11.37 11.27 11.39
C VAL A 126 12.03 10.97 12.74
N LEU A 127 13.03 11.77 13.10
CA LEU A 127 13.66 11.72 14.41
C LEU A 127 12.81 12.48 15.44
N LEU A 128 12.07 11.74 16.26
CA LEU A 128 11.17 12.34 17.25
C LEU A 128 11.88 12.81 18.53
N LYS A 129 13.00 12.17 18.88
CA LYS A 129 13.75 12.46 20.12
C LYS A 129 15.23 12.10 19.95
N ASN A 130 16.13 12.96 20.43
CA ASN A 130 17.58 12.73 20.44
C ASN A 130 18.26 13.46 21.61
N ASP A 131 18.15 12.90 22.81
CA ASP A 131 18.77 13.48 24.00
C ASP A 131 20.29 13.25 23.99
N HIS A 132 21.03 14.20 24.55
CA HIS A 132 22.49 14.10 24.74
C HIS A 132 23.30 13.80 23.46
N ASN A 133 22.79 14.17 22.28
CA ASN A 133 23.41 13.84 21.00
C ASN A 133 23.73 12.35 20.86
N PHE A 134 22.83 11.49 21.34
CA PHE A 134 23.01 10.04 21.30
C PHE A 134 23.17 9.53 19.85
N LEU A 135 22.40 10.11 18.92
CA LEU A 135 22.56 9.89 17.48
C LEU A 135 23.29 11.06 16.81
N PRO A 136 24.14 10.80 15.78
CA PRO A 136 24.44 9.49 15.19
C PRO A 136 25.38 8.65 16.07
N LEU A 137 25.27 7.33 15.98
CA LEU A 137 26.17 6.41 16.69
C LEU A 137 27.62 6.62 16.21
N LYS A 138 28.57 6.67 17.15
CA LYS A 138 30.00 6.86 16.85
C LYS A 138 30.55 5.64 16.10
N LYS A 139 31.25 5.88 14.99
CA LYS A 139 31.96 4.84 14.22
C LYS A 139 33.32 4.54 14.85
N GLY A 140 33.85 3.32 14.68
CA GLY A 140 35.26 2.98 15.00
C GLY A 140 35.57 2.66 16.47
N VAL A 141 34.56 2.51 17.32
CA VAL A 141 34.67 1.94 18.67
C VAL A 141 34.08 0.54 18.65
N ASP A 142 34.62 -0.42 19.42
CA ASP A 142 34.07 -1.78 19.58
C ASP A 142 32.70 -1.73 20.30
N LEU A 143 31.66 -1.29 19.59
CA LEU A 143 30.29 -1.23 20.10
C LEU A 143 29.60 -2.57 19.82
N SER A 144 29.03 -3.15 20.87
CA SER A 144 28.06 -4.23 20.72
C SER A 144 26.65 -3.65 20.75
N LEU A 145 25.82 -4.00 19.77
CA LEU A 145 24.44 -3.52 19.65
C LEU A 145 23.45 -4.66 19.92
N ALA A 146 22.51 -4.41 20.84
CA ALA A 146 21.36 -5.28 21.07
C ALA A 146 20.14 -4.70 20.33
N LEU A 147 19.59 -5.45 19.38
CA LEU A 147 18.35 -5.06 18.70
C LEU A 147 17.18 -5.85 19.30
N ILE A 148 16.24 -5.11 19.91
CA ILE A 148 15.12 -5.67 20.67
C ILE A 148 13.81 -5.13 20.09
N GLY A 149 12.83 -6.02 19.90
CA GLY A 149 11.47 -5.66 19.48
C GLY A 149 10.91 -6.60 18.41
N PRO A 150 9.58 -6.67 18.24
CA PRO A 150 8.94 -7.60 17.30
C PRO A 150 9.18 -7.26 15.81
N LEU A 151 9.69 -6.05 15.52
CA LEU A 151 10.03 -5.59 14.18
C LEU A 151 11.53 -5.69 13.87
N SER A 152 12.35 -6.15 14.81
CA SER A 152 13.82 -6.20 14.65
C SER A 152 14.29 -7.09 13.50
N ASN A 153 13.49 -8.10 13.15
CA ASN A 153 13.78 -9.06 12.09
C ASN A 153 12.50 -9.45 11.32
N ASN A 154 11.65 -8.48 10.98
CA ASN A 154 10.41 -8.72 10.25
C ASN A 154 10.25 -7.78 9.05
N SER A 155 10.86 -8.15 7.93
CA SER A 155 10.79 -7.40 6.68
C SER A 155 9.38 -7.38 6.08
N VAL A 156 8.56 -8.41 6.28
CA VAL A 156 7.18 -8.44 5.75
C VAL A 156 6.33 -7.32 6.35
N LYS A 157 6.41 -7.12 7.67
CA LYS A 157 5.62 -6.11 8.38
C LYS A 157 6.01 -4.68 8.02
N LEU A 158 7.26 -4.44 7.62
CA LEU A 158 7.73 -3.12 7.20
C LEU A 158 7.10 -2.65 5.87
N ARG A 159 6.47 -3.54 5.10
CA ARG A 159 5.86 -3.18 3.79
C ARG A 159 4.50 -2.48 3.90
N GLY A 160 3.82 -2.56 5.05
CA GLY A 160 2.46 -2.03 5.21
C GLY A 160 1.38 -2.87 4.52
N GLY A 161 0.18 -2.29 4.36
CA GLY A 161 -1.04 -3.03 3.96
C GLY A 161 -1.31 -3.18 2.46
N TYR A 162 -0.83 -2.24 1.62
CA TYR A 162 -1.07 -2.24 0.17
C TYR A 162 0.16 -2.69 -0.64
N ALA A 163 1.05 -3.47 -0.02
CA ALA A 163 2.23 -4.01 -0.69
C ALA A 163 1.90 -5.31 -1.44
N GLY A 164 2.34 -5.40 -2.70
CA GLY A 164 2.19 -6.61 -3.51
C GLY A 164 2.97 -7.81 -2.96
N ASN A 165 2.47 -9.01 -3.25
CA ASN A 165 3.10 -10.28 -2.86
C ASN A 165 4.22 -10.75 -3.82
N TRP A 166 4.51 -9.98 -4.87
CA TRP A 166 5.47 -10.37 -5.87
C TRP A 166 6.90 -10.17 -5.36
N PHE A 167 7.71 -11.24 -5.49
CA PHE A 167 9.11 -11.43 -5.05
C PHE A 167 9.30 -11.91 -3.61
N ASN A 168 9.17 -13.22 -3.43
CA ASN A 168 9.46 -13.93 -2.18
C ASN A 168 10.95 -13.94 -1.77
N ASP A 169 11.89 -13.48 -2.59
CA ASP A 169 13.31 -13.43 -2.18
C ASP A 169 14.01 -12.10 -2.50
N LEU A 170 13.73 -11.47 -3.66
CA LEU A 170 14.53 -10.33 -4.13
C LEU A 170 14.18 -8.99 -3.44
N PHE A 171 12.91 -8.75 -3.13
CA PHE A 171 12.48 -7.56 -2.37
C PHE A 171 12.67 -7.77 -0.87
N LEU A 172 12.52 -9.01 -0.39
CA LEU A 172 12.76 -9.37 1.00
C LEU A 172 14.23 -9.24 1.37
N LEU A 173 15.18 -9.63 0.50
CA LEU A 173 16.58 -9.25 0.68
C LEU A 173 16.74 -7.72 0.72
N CYS A 174 16.14 -7.00 -0.23
CA CYS A 174 16.34 -5.54 -0.35
C CYS A 174 15.87 -4.74 0.88
N MET A 175 14.76 -5.14 1.50
CA MET A 175 14.22 -4.48 2.68
C MET A 175 14.73 -5.06 4.01
N TRP A 176 15.11 -6.34 4.05
CA TRP A 176 15.83 -6.94 5.19
C TRP A 176 17.22 -6.33 5.37
N LEU A 177 17.87 -5.97 4.25
CA LEU A 177 19.10 -5.18 4.25
C LEU A 177 18.88 -3.78 4.85
N LEU A 178 17.68 -3.21 4.89
CA LEU A 178 17.51 -1.82 5.32
C LEU A 178 17.70 -1.57 6.83
N ILE A 179 17.40 -2.53 7.71
CA ILE A 179 17.70 -2.39 9.15
C ILE A 179 19.04 -3.03 9.47
N MET A 180 19.27 -4.27 9.02
CA MET A 180 20.50 -4.99 9.31
C MET A 180 21.70 -4.48 8.50
N GLN A 181 21.57 -4.25 7.19
CA GLN A 181 22.66 -3.71 6.37
C GLN A 181 22.91 -2.22 6.65
N VAL A 182 21.90 -1.40 6.98
CA VAL A 182 22.18 -0.01 7.40
C VAL A 182 22.98 0.00 8.69
N VAL A 183 22.60 -0.80 9.69
CA VAL A 183 23.36 -0.92 10.94
C VAL A 183 24.75 -1.53 10.71
N LEU A 184 24.87 -2.60 9.92
CA LEU A 184 26.14 -3.30 9.68
C LEU A 184 27.09 -2.53 8.73
N ASN A 185 26.60 -2.04 7.58
CA ASN A 185 27.42 -1.31 6.60
C ASN A 185 27.75 0.12 7.03
N GLN A 186 26.87 0.84 7.74
CA GLN A 186 27.18 2.24 8.14
C GLN A 186 28.16 2.32 9.31
N LEU A 187 28.18 1.30 10.17
CA LEU A 187 29.01 1.28 11.37
C LEU A 187 30.33 0.52 11.21
N GLY A 188 30.55 -0.19 10.09
CA GLY A 188 31.79 -0.90 9.81
C GLY A 188 32.01 -2.15 10.67
N PHE A 189 30.95 -2.69 11.28
CA PHE A 189 31.04 -3.85 12.15
C PHE A 189 31.00 -5.17 11.35
N GLY A 190 31.92 -6.09 11.65
CA GLY A 190 31.76 -7.50 11.30
C GLY A 190 30.64 -8.13 12.13
N LEU A 191 30.00 -9.18 11.62
CA LEU A 191 28.88 -9.94 12.24
C LEU A 191 29.14 -10.48 13.67
N LYS A 192 30.35 -10.31 14.23
CA LYS A 192 30.75 -10.82 15.56
C LYS A 192 30.10 -10.07 16.74
N HIS A 193 29.56 -8.86 16.54
CA HIS A 193 29.13 -7.97 17.63
C HIS A 193 27.63 -7.61 17.66
N VAL A 194 26.81 -8.15 16.73
CA VAL A 194 25.36 -7.94 16.74
C VAL A 194 24.66 -9.17 17.31
N LYS A 195 24.07 -9.04 18.51
CA LYS A 195 23.22 -10.09 19.10
C LYS A 195 21.76 -9.78 18.82
N LEU A 196 21.16 -10.55 17.93
CA LEU A 196 19.74 -10.48 17.63
C LEU A 196 18.97 -11.26 18.71
N LEU A 197 18.45 -10.57 19.72
CA LEU A 197 17.55 -11.17 20.71
C LEU A 197 16.12 -11.19 20.15
N CYS A 198 15.90 -12.06 19.16
CA CYS A 198 14.56 -12.40 18.72
C CYS A 198 13.99 -13.41 19.71
N SER A 199 12.92 -13.03 20.42
CA SER A 199 12.10 -13.84 21.34
C SER A 199 12.52 -13.94 22.81
N LEU A 200 12.39 -12.83 23.54
CA LEU A 200 11.96 -12.93 24.96
C LEU A 200 10.44 -12.94 25.11
N PHE A 201 9.67 -12.45 24.13
CA PHE A 201 8.21 -12.47 24.22
C PHE A 201 7.60 -13.89 24.07
N SER A 202 8.14 -14.72 23.16
CA SER A 202 7.72 -16.13 23.06
C SER A 202 8.19 -16.95 24.27
N PHE A 203 9.34 -16.61 24.85
CA PHE A 203 9.89 -17.27 26.04
C PHE A 203 9.14 -16.89 27.33
N VAL A 204 8.76 -15.62 27.51
CA VAL A 204 7.95 -15.14 28.65
C VAL A 204 6.50 -15.67 28.55
N SER A 205 5.93 -15.79 27.35
CA SER A 205 4.64 -16.46 27.15
C SER A 205 4.71 -17.95 27.55
N ALA A 206 5.80 -18.64 27.20
CA ALA A 206 6.03 -20.03 27.60
C ALA A 206 6.33 -20.19 29.10
N LEU A 207 7.00 -19.21 29.73
CA LEU A 207 7.37 -19.23 31.15
C LEU A 207 6.26 -18.81 32.12
N LYS A 208 5.22 -18.08 31.66
CA LYS A 208 4.02 -17.79 32.46
C LYS A 208 3.33 -19.05 33.00
N SER A 209 3.53 -20.20 32.35
CA SER A 209 3.01 -21.49 32.83
C SER A 209 3.88 -22.18 33.89
N LYS A 210 5.10 -21.66 34.17
CA LYS A 210 6.09 -22.34 35.03
C LYS A 210 6.74 -21.49 36.13
N PHE A 211 6.63 -20.17 36.13
CA PHE A 211 7.26 -19.31 37.15
C PHE A 211 6.34 -18.18 37.65
N THR A 212 6.43 -17.88 38.94
CA THR A 212 5.73 -16.77 39.61
C THR A 212 6.34 -15.41 39.26
N LEU A 213 5.51 -14.36 39.29
CA LEU A 213 5.84 -12.96 38.96
C LEU A 213 7.10 -12.43 39.67
N GLU A 214 7.39 -12.93 40.87
CA GLU A 214 8.54 -12.53 41.68
C GLU A 214 9.89 -12.96 41.07
N SER A 215 9.91 -14.10 40.38
CA SER A 215 11.11 -14.65 39.72
C SER A 215 11.43 -13.91 38.42
N ILE A 216 10.40 -13.35 37.75
CA ILE A 216 10.55 -12.55 36.53
C ILE A 216 11.11 -11.16 36.85
N SER A 217 10.71 -10.58 37.99
CA SER A 217 11.24 -9.30 38.49
C SER A 217 12.74 -9.34 38.77
N LYS A 218 13.23 -10.42 39.40
CA LYS A 218 14.67 -10.60 39.69
C LYS A 218 15.53 -10.78 38.43
N LEU A 219 14.97 -11.34 37.35
CA LEU A 219 15.68 -11.47 36.08
C LEU A 219 15.83 -10.12 35.35
N TYR A 220 14.86 -9.23 35.50
CA TYR A 220 14.85 -7.89 34.90
C TYR A 220 15.83 -6.92 35.57
N LEU A 221 16.17 -7.14 36.85
CA LEU A 221 17.12 -6.33 37.62
C LEU A 221 18.58 -6.83 37.52
N ALA A 222 18.80 -8.03 36.99
CA ALA A 222 20.11 -8.64 36.82
C ALA A 222 20.69 -8.48 35.40
N MET A 223 19.95 -7.81 34.50
CA MET A 223 20.36 -7.41 33.15
C MET A 223 20.55 -5.89 33.10
#